data_AF-A0A5E4NT61-F1
#
_entry.id   AF-A0A5E4NT61-F1
#
_cell.length_a   1.000
_cell.length_b   1.000
_cell.length_c   1.000
_cell.angle_alpha   90.00
_cell.angle_beta   90.00
_cell.angle_gamma   90.00
#
_symmetry.space_group_name_H-M   'P 1'
#
loop_
_entity.id
_entity.type
_entity.pdbx_description
1 polymer ?
#
loop_
_entity_poly.entity_id
_entity_poly.type
_entity_poly.pdbx_seq_one_letter_code
_entity_poly.pdbx_strand_id
1 'polypeptide(L)'
;MTIINKVESAVHLRFDVAAAPGLDEATKRRLAKLAGSRLTADGILVIFAQRHRSQERNKEDARARLLALIAEAAERPKFRVKTRPSLSAKRKRVDSKVQRGATKKLRGRPIE
;
A
#
# COMPACT_ATOMS: atom_id res chain seq x y z
N MET A 1 -22.09 11.71 6.33
CA MET A 1 -22.29 10.33 5.83
C MET A 1 -23.67 10.24 5.24
N THR A 2 -23.77 10.01 3.93
CA THR A 2 -25.06 9.95 3.23
C THR A 2 -25.32 8.52 2.77
N ILE A 3 -26.48 7.97 3.13
CA ILE A 3 -26.90 6.63 2.74
C ILE A 3 -27.96 6.77 1.65
N ILE A 4 -27.71 6.19 0.48
CA ILE A 4 -28.68 6.18 -0.63
C ILE A 4 -29.03 4.72 -0.93
N ASN A 5 -30.32 4.40 -1.02
CA ASN A 5 -30.83 3.04 -1.27
C ASN A 5 -31.28 2.94 -2.74
N LYS A 6 -30.85 1.89 -3.46
CA LYS A 6 -31.28 1.66 -4.86
C LYS A 6 -32.00 0.32 -5.09
N VAL A 7 -31.98 -0.60 -4.12
CA VAL A 7 -32.84 -1.80 -4.03
C VAL A 7 -33.13 -2.00 -2.55
N GLU A 8 -34.32 -2.49 -2.17
CA GLU A 8 -34.84 -2.44 -0.78
C GLU A 8 -33.88 -2.95 0.31
N SER A 9 -32.94 -3.83 -0.02
CA SER A 9 -31.93 -4.33 0.92
C SER A 9 -30.53 -3.73 0.72
N ALA A 10 -30.17 -3.24 -0.47
CA ALA A 10 -28.81 -2.84 -0.81
C ALA A 10 -28.49 -1.41 -0.33
N VAL A 11 -27.33 -1.26 0.33
CA VAL A 11 -26.92 -0.01 1.00
C VAL A 11 -25.67 0.56 0.33
N HIS A 12 -25.75 1.81 -0.11
CA HIS A 12 -24.59 2.60 -0.54
C HIS A 12 -24.21 3.58 0.57
N LEU A 13 -23.02 3.39 1.14
CA LEU A 13 -22.43 4.31 2.11
C LEU A 13 -21.46 5.24 1.40
N ARG A 14 -21.73 6.55 1.47
CA ARG A 14 -20.83 7.61 0.98
C ARG A 14 -20.18 8.31 2.17
N PHE A 15 -18.86 8.26 2.21
CA PHE A 15 -18.03 8.90 3.22
C PHE A 15 -17.07 9.87 2.55
N ASP A 16 -17.18 11.15 2.88
CA ASP A 16 -16.27 12.17 2.39
C ASP A 16 -14.97 12.12 3.22
N VAL A 17 -13.87 11.69 2.58
CA VAL A 17 -12.56 11.57 3.25
C VAL A 17 -11.84 12.91 3.28
N ALA A 18 -12.10 13.80 2.32
CA ALA A 18 -11.46 15.09 2.21
C ALA A 18 -11.96 16.07 3.28
N ALA A 19 -13.27 16.11 3.48
CA ALA A 19 -13.94 16.99 4.44
C ALA A 19 -13.99 16.45 5.87
N ALA A 20 -13.51 15.23 6.14
CA ALA A 20 -13.58 14.62 7.47
C ALA A 20 -12.67 15.35 8.48
N PRO A 21 -13.24 15.98 9.55
CA PRO A 21 -12.50 16.84 10.48
C PRO A 21 -11.64 16.08 11.51
N GLY A 22 -11.57 14.74 11.43
CA GLY A 22 -10.84 13.90 12.40
C GLY A 22 -9.67 13.09 11.82
N LEU A 23 -9.34 13.26 10.53
CA LEU A 23 -8.27 12.49 9.89
C LEU A 23 -7.06 13.36 9.59
N ASP A 24 -5.89 12.90 10.03
CA ASP A 24 -4.61 13.47 9.60
C ASP A 24 -4.39 13.31 8.09
N GLU A 25 -3.71 14.27 7.47
CA GLU A 25 -3.46 14.31 6.03
C GLU A 25 -2.67 13.07 5.55
N ALA A 26 -1.76 12.55 6.37
CA ALA A 26 -1.06 11.31 6.04
C ALA A 26 -2.00 10.10 6.00
N THR A 27 -3.01 10.07 6.88
CA THR A 27 -4.04 9.03 6.89
C THR A 27 -5.00 9.18 5.71
N LYS A 28 -5.39 10.41 5.35
CA LYS A 28 -6.20 10.68 4.14
C LYS A 28 -5.50 10.18 2.87
N ARG A 29 -4.20 10.47 2.72
CA ARG A 29 -3.41 9.99 1.57
C ARG A 29 -3.29 8.47 1.53
N ARG A 30 -3.14 7.82 2.69
CA ARG A 30 -3.12 6.35 2.80
C ARG A 30 -4.47 5.74 2.45
N LEU A 31 -5.55 6.30 2.98
CA LEU A 31 -6.92 5.91 2.63
C LEU A 31 -7.16 6.04 1.13
N ALA A 32 -6.75 7.15 0.50
CA ALA A 32 -6.94 7.34 -0.93
C ALA A 32 -6.23 6.25 -1.76
N LYS A 33 -5.02 5.85 -1.35
CA LYS A 33 -4.28 4.74 -1.98
C LYS A 33 -4.93 3.37 -1.76
N LEU A 34 -5.39 3.09 -0.54
CA LEU A 34 -6.04 1.81 -0.20
C LEU A 34 -7.44 1.67 -0.81
N ALA A 35 -8.18 2.78 -0.88
CA ALA A 35 -9.51 2.82 -1.47
C ALA A 35 -9.49 2.59 -2.99
N GLY A 36 -8.45 3.07 -3.69
CA GLY A 36 -8.26 2.87 -5.12
C GLY A 36 -9.52 3.22 -5.91
N SER A 37 -10.10 2.23 -6.60
CA SER A 37 -11.31 2.38 -7.43
C SER A 37 -12.59 2.71 -6.66
N ARG A 38 -12.59 2.60 -5.33
CA ARG A 38 -13.74 2.95 -4.47
C ARG A 38 -13.78 4.44 -4.11
N LEU A 39 -12.71 5.18 -4.42
CA LEU A 39 -12.63 6.62 -4.24
C LEU A 39 -13.06 7.32 -5.54
N THR A 40 -13.99 8.26 -5.40
CA THR A 40 -14.38 9.16 -6.50
C THR A 40 -13.38 10.31 -6.64
N ALA A 41 -13.40 11.01 -7.79
CA ALA A 41 -12.54 12.16 -8.04
C ALA A 41 -12.70 13.28 -6.99
N ASP A 42 -13.89 13.39 -6.41
CA ASP A 42 -14.22 14.37 -5.37
C ASP A 42 -13.74 13.95 -3.96
N GLY A 43 -13.00 12.84 -3.83
CA GLY A 43 -12.52 12.35 -2.53
C GLY A 43 -13.60 11.66 -1.69
N ILE A 44 -14.72 11.28 -2.30
CA ILE A 44 -15.80 10.53 -1.64
C ILE A 44 -15.53 9.03 -1.80
N LEU A 45 -15.37 8.35 -0.66
CA LEU A 45 -15.31 6.90 -0.56
C LEU A 45 -16.72 6.32 -0.65
N VAL A 46 -16.93 5.41 -1.61
CA VAL A 46 -18.20 4.72 -1.82
C VAL A 46 -18.05 3.25 -1.46
N ILE A 47 -18.80 2.80 -0.44
CA ILE A 47 -18.88 1.40 -0.04
C ILE A 47 -20.26 0.87 -0.38
N PHE A 48 -20.30 -0.23 -1.13
CA PHE A 48 -21.53 -0.92 -1.48
C PHE A 48 -21.65 -2.23 -0.67
N ALA A 49 -22.77 -2.40 0.03
CA ALA A 49 -23.09 -3.58 0.81
C ALA A 49 -24.43 -4.17 0.35
N GLN A 50 -24.38 -5.40 -0.16
CA GLN A 50 -25.53 -6.17 -0.63
C GLN A 50 -25.48 -7.64 -0.18
N ARG A 51 -24.71 -7.93 0.89
CA ARG A 51 -24.40 -9.30 1.31
C ARG A 51 -25.60 -10.00 1.95
N HIS A 52 -26.48 -9.24 2.60
CA HIS A 52 -27.60 -9.76 3.37
C HIS A 52 -28.94 -9.35 2.77
N ARG A 53 -29.99 -10.10 3.10
CA ARG A 53 -31.37 -9.75 2.72
C ARG A 53 -31.95 -8.61 3.57
N SER A 54 -31.42 -8.37 4.77
CA SER A 54 -31.88 -7.29 5.65
C SER A 54 -31.02 -6.02 5.52
N GLN A 55 -31.70 -4.87 5.50
CA GLN A 55 -31.06 -3.56 5.37
C GLN A 55 -30.15 -3.24 6.57
N GLU A 56 -30.56 -3.59 7.79
CA GLU A 56 -29.77 -3.35 9.02
C GLU A 56 -28.42 -4.06 8.97
N ARG A 57 -28.41 -5.35 8.60
CA ARG A 57 -27.17 -6.11 8.46
C ARG A 57 -26.27 -5.55 7.37
N ASN A 58 -26.85 -5.05 6.27
CA ASN A 58 -26.06 -4.38 5.23
C ASN A 58 -25.51 -3.02 5.68
N LYS A 59 -26.23 -2.27 6.53
CA LYS A 59 -25.72 -1.05 7.16
C LYS A 59 -24.54 -1.35 8.09
N GLU A 60 -24.66 -2.37 8.92
CA GLU A 60 -23.59 -2.82 9.82
C GLU A 60 -22.37 -3.31 9.05
N ASP A 61 -22.55 -4.12 8.00
CA ASP A 61 -21.46 -4.57 7.13
C ASP A 61 -20.76 -3.40 6.44
N ALA A 62 -21.51 -2.42 5.92
CA ALA A 62 -20.93 -1.22 5.32
C ALA A 62 -20.09 -0.41 6.34
N ARG A 63 -20.58 -0.27 7.59
CA ARG A 63 -19.84 0.41 8.67
C ARG A 63 -18.60 -0.36 9.08
N ALA A 64 -18.70 -1.68 9.24
CA ALA A 64 -17.58 -2.54 9.61
C ALA A 64 -16.45 -2.45 8.57
N ARG A 65 -16.80 -2.49 7.27
CA ARG A 65 -15.82 -2.33 6.18
C ARG A 65 -15.19 -0.93 6.16
N LEU A 66 -15.97 0.11 6.44
CA LEU A 66 -15.43 1.47 6.55
C LEU A 66 -14.41 1.54 7.69
N LEU A 67 -14.75 1.04 8.87
CA LEU A 67 -13.86 1.03 10.03
C LEU A 67 -12.60 0.23 9.78
N ALA A 68 -12.71 -0.94 9.14
CA ALA A 68 -11.55 -1.75 8.77
C ALA A 68 -10.59 -1.00 7.84
N LEU A 69 -11.12 -0.32 6.82
CA LEU A 69 -10.31 0.50 5.90
C LEU A 69 -9.64 1.68 6.60
N ILE A 70 -10.35 2.35 7.52
CA ILE A 70 -9.79 3.46 8.30
C ILE A 70 -8.69 2.94 9.23
N ALA A 71 -8.89 1.80 9.89
CA ALA A 71 -7.90 1.18 10.77
C ALA A 71 -6.63 0.79 10.00
N GLU A 72 -6.78 0.15 8.84
CA GLU A 72 -5.65 -0.20 7.98
C GLU A 72 -4.89 1.05 7.49
N ALA A 73 -5.62 2.12 7.14
CA ALA A 73 -4.99 3.36 6.73
C ALA A 73 -4.35 4.14 7.88
N ALA A 74 -4.83 3.97 9.12
CA ALA A 74 -4.25 4.58 10.31
C ALA A 74 -2.90 3.95 10.65
N GLU A 75 -2.71 2.66 10.37
CA GLU A 75 -1.45 1.95 10.57
C GLU A 75 -0.32 2.58 9.74
N ARG A 76 0.71 3.10 10.42
CA ARG A 76 1.82 3.77 9.74
C ARG A 76 2.80 2.72 9.24
N PRO A 77 3.11 2.66 7.92
CA PRO A 77 4.09 1.72 7.43
C PRO A 77 5.44 1.98 8.12
N LYS A 78 6.02 0.92 8.70
CA LYS A 78 7.32 1.00 9.36
C LYS A 78 8.38 1.44 8.36
N PHE A 79 9.15 2.46 8.72
CA PHE A 79 10.23 2.94 7.87
C PHE A 79 11.27 1.83 7.65
N ARG A 80 11.50 1.46 6.39
CA ARG A 80 12.56 0.52 6.03
C ARG A 80 13.88 1.26 5.92
N VAL A 81 14.80 0.98 6.84
CA VAL A 81 16.19 1.39 6.70
C VAL A 81 16.85 0.51 5.64
N LYS A 82 17.47 1.12 4.62
CA LYS A 82 18.22 0.37 3.59
C LYS A 82 19.38 -0.36 4.27
N THR A 83 19.49 -1.67 4.03
CA THR A 83 20.62 -2.45 4.53
C THR A 83 21.88 -2.10 3.74
N ARG A 84 23.02 -1.98 4.44
CA ARG A 84 24.33 -1.80 3.80
C ARG A 84 24.79 -3.15 3.23
N PRO A 85 25.59 -3.19 2.15
CA PRO A 85 26.19 -4.44 1.67
C PRO A 85 26.98 -5.13 2.78
N SER A 86 26.83 -6.45 2.89
CA SER A 86 27.52 -7.24 3.91
C SER A 86 29.04 -7.19 3.74
N LEU A 87 29.77 -7.42 4.84
CA LEU A 87 31.23 -7.52 4.79
C LEU A 87 31.69 -8.65 3.85
N SER A 88 30.98 -9.77 3.82
CA SER A 88 31.25 -10.88 2.91
C SER A 88 31.08 -10.50 1.44
N ALA A 89 30.06 -9.72 1.09
CA ALA A 89 29.87 -9.22 -0.27
C ALA A 89 31.00 -8.27 -0.69
N LYS A 90 31.47 -7.41 0.23
CA LYS A 90 32.62 -6.53 -0.04
C LYS A 90 33.90 -7.31 -0.26
N ARG A 91 34.17 -8.34 0.55
CA ARG A 91 35.35 -9.20 0.43
C ARG A 91 35.34 -9.98 -0.88
N LYS A 92 34.23 -10.67 -1.19
CA LYS A 92 34.05 -11.39 -2.46
C LYS A 92 34.27 -10.49 -3.69
N ARG A 93 33.78 -9.25 -3.66
CA ARG A 93 34.02 -8.28 -4.75
C ARG A 93 35.51 -8.01 -4.97
N VAL A 94 36.27 -7.82 -3.89
CA VAL A 94 37.72 -7.59 -3.96
C VAL A 94 38.43 -8.84 -4.47
N ASP A 95 38.08 -10.01 -3.93
CA ASP A 95 38.68 -11.28 -4.33
C ASP A 95 38.43 -11.58 -5.82
N SER A 96 37.20 -11.39 -6.30
CA SER A 96 36.87 -11.53 -7.73
C SER A 96 37.62 -10.52 -8.61
N LYS A 97 37.86 -9.29 -8.12
CA LYS A 97 38.67 -8.29 -8.83
C LYS A 97 40.12 -8.76 -8.95
N VAL A 98 40.70 -9.29 -7.87
CA VAL A 98 42.08 -9.82 -7.85
C VAL A 98 42.21 -11.02 -8.78
N GLN A 99 41.30 -11.99 -8.68
CA GLN A 99 41.28 -13.18 -9.56
C GLN A 99 41.19 -12.79 -11.03
N ARG A 100 40.27 -11.88 -11.40
CA ARG A 100 40.19 -11.37 -12.78
C ARG A 100 41.49 -10.69 -13.23
N GLY A 101 42.14 -9.93 -12.35
CA GLY A 101 43.43 -9.31 -12.65
C GLY A 101 44.51 -10.34 -12.96
N ALA A 102 44.60 -11.41 -12.16
CA ALA A 102 45.52 -12.52 -12.40
C ALA A 102 45.23 -13.23 -13.73
N THR A 103 43.97 -13.56 -14.00
CA THR A 103 43.56 -14.18 -15.27
C THR A 103 43.90 -13.29 -16.47
N LYS A 104 43.76 -11.96 -16.36
CA LYS A 104 44.12 -11.03 -17.44
C LYS A 104 45.63 -10.96 -17.67
N LYS A 105 46.45 -10.98 -16.62
CA LYS A 105 47.92 -11.00 -16.75
C LYS A 105 48.41 -12.25 -17.48
N LEU A 106 47.84 -13.42 -17.16
CA LEU A 106 48.16 -14.68 -17.82
C LEU A 106 47.75 -14.72 -19.30
N ARG A 107 46.82 -13.85 -19.71
CA ARG A 107 46.37 -13.70 -21.11
C ARG A 107 47.15 -12.63 -21.88
N GLY A 108 48.09 -11.93 -21.24
CA GLY A 108 48.95 -10.98 -21.93
C GLY A 108 49.80 -11.70 -22.97
N ARG A 109 49.98 -11.06 -24.14
CA ARG A 109 50.81 -11.59 -25.22
C ARG A 109 52.24 -11.80 -24.68
N PRO A 110 52.89 -12.96 -24.92
CA PRO A 110 54.27 -13.17 -24.51
C PRO A 110 55.10 -12.05 -25.13
N ILE A 111 55.92 -11.40 -24.31
CA ILE A 111 56.90 -10.44 -24.79
C ILE A 111 58.11 -11.31 -25.16
N GLU A 112 58.38 -11.45 -26.45
CA GLU A 112 59.66 -11.98 -26.95
C GLU A 112 60.79 -10.98 -26.69
#